data_AF-A0A2T1D2P9-F1
#
_entry.id   AF-A0A2T1D2P9-F1
#
_cell.length_a   1.000
_cell.length_b   1.000
_cell.length_c   1.000
_cell.angle_alpha   90.00
_cell.angle_beta   90.00
_cell.angle_gamma   90.00
#
_symmetry.space_group_name_H-M   'P 1'
#
loop_
_entity.id
_entity.type
_entity.pdbx_description
1 polymer ?
#
loop_
_entity_poly.entity_id
_entity_poly.type
_entity_poly.pdbx_seq_one_letter_code
_entity_poly.pdbx_strand_id
1 'polypeptide(L)'
;MALVRWEPFREMDSLRREFNRLFDDVLTPTVRESGGFTFAPAAEMQETDEAVHLKLEIPGIEAKDLDVQVTSESVSISGERRSETRTEEQGMVRSEFRYGTFQRVIPLPARIDNQSVQAEYKDGILRLTLPKVEEEKHKVVKVNLG
;
A
#
# COMPACT_ATOMS: atom_id res chain seq x y z
N MET A 1 -44.59 0.27 -19.46
CA MET A 1 -43.39 1.13 -19.47
C MET A 1 -42.43 0.59 -18.42
N ALA A 2 -41.32 -0.01 -18.82
CA ALA A 2 -40.32 -0.51 -17.88
C ALA A 2 -39.48 0.69 -17.40
N LEU A 3 -39.63 1.03 -16.12
CA LEU A 3 -38.81 2.06 -15.47
C LEU A 3 -37.43 1.46 -15.21
N VAL A 4 -36.44 1.87 -16.00
CA VAL A 4 -35.03 1.52 -15.77
C VAL A 4 -34.56 2.29 -14.53
N ARG A 5 -34.27 1.55 -13.46
CA ARG A 5 -33.83 2.08 -12.17
C ARG A 5 -32.38 2.55 -12.27
N TRP A 6 -32.17 3.86 -12.23
CA TRP A 6 -30.87 4.51 -12.16
C TRP A 6 -30.21 4.19 -10.81
N GLU A 7 -29.12 3.42 -10.80
CA GLU A 7 -28.36 3.03 -9.60
C GLU A 7 -26.91 3.56 -9.66
N PRO A 8 -26.65 4.80 -9.24
CA PRO A 8 -25.33 5.42 -9.36
C PRO A 8 -24.28 4.85 -8.38
N PHE A 9 -24.70 4.03 -7.41
CA PHE A 9 -23.83 3.53 -6.34
C PHE A 9 -23.48 2.04 -6.43
N ARG A 10 -24.11 1.28 -7.34
CA ARG A 10 -23.67 -0.12 -7.58
C ARG A 10 -22.39 -0.18 -8.41
N GLU A 11 -22.15 0.82 -9.26
CA GLU A 11 -20.93 0.92 -10.06
C GLU A 11 -19.68 1.12 -9.20
N MET A 12 -19.76 1.89 -8.10
CA MET A 12 -18.61 2.13 -7.20
C MET A 12 -18.20 0.90 -6.37
N ASP A 13 -19.15 0.08 -5.93
CA ASP A 13 -18.85 -1.16 -5.20
C ASP A 13 -18.36 -2.28 -6.12
N SER A 14 -18.84 -2.34 -7.37
CA SER A 14 -18.23 -3.21 -8.39
C SER A 14 -16.81 -2.76 -8.72
N LEU A 15 -16.57 -1.45 -8.87
CA LEU A 15 -15.21 -0.92 -9.06
C LEU A 15 -14.30 -1.25 -7.88
N ARG A 16 -14.75 -1.10 -6.63
CA ARG A 16 -13.96 -1.50 -5.44
C ARG A 16 -13.63 -2.99 -5.41
N ARG A 17 -14.56 -3.85 -5.82
CA ARG A 17 -14.32 -5.31 -5.95
C ARG A 17 -13.39 -5.64 -7.12
N GLU A 18 -13.50 -4.94 -8.24
CA GLU A 18 -12.58 -5.03 -9.38
C GLU A 18 -11.16 -4.59 -8.97
N PHE A 19 -11.04 -3.50 -8.20
CA PHE A 19 -9.78 -2.99 -7.64
C PHE A 19 -9.16 -3.95 -6.63
N ASN A 20 -9.95 -4.58 -5.75
CA ASN A 20 -9.46 -5.63 -4.86
C ASN A 20 -9.00 -6.88 -5.64
N ARG A 21 -9.62 -7.20 -6.77
CA ARG A 21 -9.17 -8.27 -7.69
C ARG A 21 -7.86 -7.92 -8.40
N LEU A 22 -7.68 -6.66 -8.79
CA LEU A 22 -6.39 -6.14 -9.27
C LEU A 22 -5.34 -6.13 -8.14
N PHE A 23 -5.76 -6.01 -6.88
CA PHE A 23 -4.89 -6.08 -5.70
C PHE A 23 -4.38 -7.51 -5.43
N ASP A 24 -5.22 -8.53 -5.63
CA ASP A 24 -4.81 -9.95 -5.61
C ASP A 24 -3.78 -10.23 -6.71
N ASP A 25 -3.97 -9.69 -7.92
CA ASP A 25 -3.03 -9.79 -9.05
C ASP A 25 -1.70 -9.00 -8.83
N VAL A 26 -1.66 -8.05 -7.88
CA VAL A 26 -0.45 -7.32 -7.49
C VAL A 26 0.28 -8.02 -6.33
N LEU A 27 -0.44 -8.78 -5.49
CA LEU A 27 0.13 -9.61 -4.43
C LEU A 27 0.80 -10.87 -4.98
N THR A 28 0.33 -11.41 -6.11
CA THR A 28 1.08 -12.39 -6.93
C THR A 28 1.70 -11.71 -8.15
N PRO A 29 3.00 -11.34 -8.13
CA PRO A 29 3.61 -10.63 -9.24
C PRO A 29 3.84 -11.59 -10.41
N THR A 30 2.87 -11.70 -11.32
CA THR A 30 3.24 -11.86 -12.73
C THR A 30 3.72 -10.51 -13.21
N VAL A 31 5.04 -10.35 -13.17
CA VAL A 31 5.87 -9.36 -13.84
C VAL A 31 5.15 -8.70 -15.02
N ARG A 32 4.65 -7.46 -14.85
CA ARG A 32 4.27 -6.61 -15.98
C ARG A 32 5.43 -5.67 -16.27
N GLU A 33 6.16 -6.03 -17.30
CA GLU A 33 7.25 -5.30 -17.93
C GLU A 33 6.81 -3.89 -18.38
N SER A 34 7.14 -2.87 -17.60
CA SER A 34 7.42 -1.50 -18.07
C SER A 34 7.72 -0.58 -16.90
N GLY A 35 9.01 -0.38 -16.60
CA GLY A 35 9.46 0.72 -15.74
C GLY A 35 10.17 0.27 -14.47
N GLY A 36 11.50 0.07 -14.55
CA GLY A 36 12.52 0.40 -13.55
C GLY A 36 12.49 -0.21 -12.12
N PHE A 37 11.35 -0.62 -11.59
CA PHE A 37 11.24 -1.08 -10.21
C PHE A 37 11.53 -2.57 -10.10
N THR A 38 12.51 -2.89 -9.26
CA THR A 38 13.10 -4.23 -9.20
C THR A 38 12.36 -5.14 -8.22
N PHE A 39 11.64 -4.56 -7.24
CA PHE A 39 10.78 -5.31 -6.33
C PHE A 39 9.70 -4.43 -5.68
N ALA A 40 8.73 -5.07 -5.02
CA ALA A 40 7.77 -4.42 -4.15
C ALA A 40 7.92 -5.01 -2.73
N PRO A 41 8.11 -4.18 -1.68
CA PRO A 41 8.15 -4.65 -0.29
C PRO A 41 6.86 -5.37 0.10
N ALA A 42 6.92 -6.36 1.00
CA ALA A 42 5.72 -6.97 1.58
C ALA A 42 5.01 -5.97 2.50
N ALA A 43 3.69 -6.10 2.64
CA ALA A 43 2.92 -5.25 3.55
C ALA A 43 1.81 -6.02 4.27
N GLU A 44 1.53 -5.60 5.49
CA GLU A 44 0.42 -6.04 6.33
C GLU A 44 -0.44 -4.81 6.66
N MET A 45 -1.76 -4.93 6.51
CA MET A 45 -2.70 -3.86 6.83
C MET A 45 -3.74 -4.37 7.83
N GLN A 46 -3.96 -3.58 8.88
CA GLN A 46 -5.00 -3.81 9.87
C GLN A 46 -5.88 -2.56 9.96
N GLU A 47 -7.19 -2.73 9.82
CA GLU A 47 -8.16 -1.66 10.01
C GLU A 47 -8.83 -1.79 11.39
N THR A 48 -8.97 -0.66 12.07
CA THR A 48 -9.76 -0.49 13.31
C THR A 48 -10.82 0.57 13.09
N ASP A 49 -11.72 0.78 14.05
CA ASP A 49 -12.74 1.84 13.96
C ASP A 49 -12.11 3.24 13.88
N GLU A 50 -10.93 3.44 14.49
CA GLU A 50 -10.28 4.75 14.62
C GLU A 50 -9.19 5.00 13.58
N ALA A 51 -8.49 3.96 13.14
CA ALA A 51 -7.28 4.10 12.32
C ALA A 51 -7.02 2.89 11.41
N VAL A 52 -6.23 3.11 10.36
CA VAL A 52 -5.58 2.06 9.58
C VAL A 52 -4.13 1.95 10.06
N HIS A 53 -3.71 0.74 10.42
CA HIS A 53 -2.31 0.42 10.73
C HIS A 53 -1.70 -0.31 9.54
N LEU A 54 -0.63 0.25 8.99
CA LEU A 54 0.07 -0.31 7.84
C LEU A 54 1.51 -0.62 8.23
N LYS A 55 1.95 -1.86 7.96
CA LYS A 55 3.34 -2.27 8.15
C LYS A 55 3.95 -2.69 6.82
N LEU A 56 5.20 -2.30 6.59
CA LEU A 56 5.97 -2.74 5.43
C LEU A 56 7.32 -3.32 5.87
N GLU A 57 7.69 -4.46 5.28
CA GLU A 57 8.99 -5.09 5.48
C GLU A 57 10.00 -4.56 4.46
N ILE A 58 10.92 -3.71 4.93
CA ILE A 58 11.94 -3.03 4.13
C ILE A 58 13.31 -3.10 4.84
N PRO A 59 13.91 -4.28 5.01
CA PRO A 59 15.19 -4.43 5.69
C PRO A 59 16.38 -3.95 4.84
N GLY A 60 17.42 -3.46 5.51
CA GLY A 60 18.69 -3.08 4.87
C GLY A 60 18.67 -1.74 4.15
N ILE A 61 17.80 -0.82 4.57
CA ILE A 61 17.71 0.55 4.08
C ILE A 61 17.73 1.49 5.28
N GLU A 62 18.40 2.63 5.18
CA GLU A 62 18.34 3.65 6.23
C GLU A 62 17.03 4.44 6.13
N ALA A 63 16.47 4.87 7.27
CA ALA A 63 15.20 5.61 7.29
C ALA A 63 15.21 6.87 6.40
N LYS A 64 16.37 7.53 6.29
CA LYS A 64 16.56 8.74 5.48
C LYS A 64 16.50 8.49 3.97
N ASP A 65 16.73 7.24 3.55
CA ASP A 65 16.74 6.82 2.14
C ASP A 65 15.37 6.25 1.71
N LEU A 66 14.38 6.33 2.60
CA LEU A 66 12.99 5.92 2.35
C LEU A 66 12.11 7.15 2.16
N ASP A 67 11.45 7.23 1.01
CA ASP A 67 10.44 8.25 0.75
C ASP A 67 9.05 7.68 1.02
N VAL A 68 8.33 8.29 1.96
CA VAL A 68 6.98 7.90 2.35
C VAL A 68 6.05 9.09 2.19
N GLN A 69 5.07 8.96 1.30
CA GLN A 69 4.09 9.99 1.01
C GLN A 69 2.70 9.48 1.34
N VAL A 70 1.93 10.27 2.08
CA VAL A 70 0.59 9.88 2.52
C VAL A 70 -0.43 10.88 2.01
N THR A 71 -1.42 10.35 1.30
CA THR A 71 -2.61 11.09 0.86
C THR A 71 -3.81 10.64 1.68
N SER A 72 -4.96 11.28 1.50
CA SER A 72 -6.20 10.88 2.17
C SER A 72 -6.66 9.46 1.82
N GLU A 73 -6.22 8.90 0.69
CA GLU A 73 -6.75 7.64 0.15
C GLU A 73 -5.66 6.59 -0.15
N SER A 74 -4.39 6.94 -0.05
CA SER A 74 -3.27 6.02 -0.33
C SER A 74 -1.96 6.41 0.34
N VAL A 75 -1.08 5.42 0.52
CA VAL A 75 0.31 5.58 0.94
C VAL A 75 1.21 5.17 -0.22
N SER A 76 2.14 6.05 -0.61
CA SER A 76 3.23 5.74 -1.55
C SER A 76 4.53 5.57 -0.78
N ILE A 77 5.25 4.49 -1.05
CA ILE A 77 6.56 4.21 -0.46
C ILE A 77 7.54 3.95 -1.59
N SER A 78 8.69 4.61 -1.59
CA SER A 78 9.76 4.37 -2.53
C SER A 78 11.14 4.43 -1.88
N GLY A 79 12.11 3.81 -2.53
CA GLY A 79 13.50 3.79 -2.06
C GLY A 79 14.39 2.92 -2.92
N GLU A 80 15.64 2.75 -2.49
CA GLU A 80 16.64 1.93 -3.18
C GLU A 80 17.35 1.03 -2.18
N ARG A 81 17.33 -0.30 -2.41
CA ARG A 81 18.16 -1.25 -1.68
C ARG A 81 19.41 -1.56 -2.49
N ARG A 82 20.57 -1.07 -2.05
CA ARG A 82 21.84 -1.27 -2.77
C ARG A 82 22.45 -2.63 -2.47
N SER A 83 23.07 -3.23 -3.48
CA SER A 83 23.95 -4.37 -3.27
C SER A 83 25.33 -3.87 -2.86
N GLU A 84 25.90 -4.47 -1.82
CA GLU A 84 27.28 -4.20 -1.39
C GLU A 84 28.33 -4.88 -2.29
N THR A 85 27.91 -5.59 -3.35
CA THR A 85 28.84 -6.22 -4.31
C THR A 85 29.52 -5.16 -5.18
N ARG A 86 30.46 -4.44 -4.57
CA ARG A 86 31.53 -3.68 -5.21
C ARG A 86 32.82 -4.46 -5.00
N THR A 87 33.06 -5.54 -5.76
CA THR A 87 34.45 -5.93 -6.04
C THR A 87 34.56 -6.83 -7.26
N GLU A 88 35.35 -6.37 -8.21
CA GLU A 88 35.91 -7.07 -9.36
C GLU A 88 36.94 -8.16 -8.97
N GLU A 89 36.93 -8.70 -7.74
CA GLU A 89 38.02 -9.59 -7.28
C GLU A 89 37.60 -10.81 -6.41
N GLN A 90 36.34 -11.01 -6.02
CA GLN A 90 36.00 -12.10 -5.09
C GLN A 90 34.75 -12.90 -5.47
N GLY A 91 34.98 -13.97 -6.25
CA GLY A 91 34.05 -15.11 -6.36
C GLY A 91 32.69 -14.85 -6.99
N MET A 92 31.91 -15.91 -7.17
CA MET A 92 30.53 -15.82 -7.66
C MET A 92 29.58 -15.69 -6.47
N VAL A 93 28.96 -14.51 -6.31
CA VAL A 93 27.89 -14.31 -5.32
C VAL A 93 26.57 -14.83 -5.89
N ARG A 94 25.94 -15.77 -5.19
CA ARG A 94 24.54 -16.14 -5.41
C ARG A 94 23.72 -15.59 -4.25
N SER A 95 22.70 -14.80 -4.56
CA SER A 95 21.86 -14.10 -3.58
C SER A 95 20.40 -14.28 -3.92
N GLU A 96 19.59 -14.62 -2.92
CA GLU A 96 18.11 -14.61 -3.02
C GLU A 96 17.52 -13.25 -2.64
N PHE A 97 18.36 -12.32 -2.14
CA PHE A 97 17.92 -10.98 -1.79
C PHE A 97 17.62 -10.15 -3.03
N ARG A 98 16.58 -9.34 -2.93
CA ARG A 98 16.19 -8.37 -3.95
C ARG A 98 16.93 -7.06 -3.70
N TYR A 99 17.57 -6.53 -4.74
CA TYR A 99 18.25 -5.24 -4.76
C TYR A 99 17.63 -4.34 -5.83
N GLY A 100 17.97 -3.06 -5.83
CA GLY A 100 17.48 -2.07 -6.79
C GLY A 100 16.45 -1.12 -6.18
N THR A 101 15.83 -0.32 -7.05
CA THR A 101 14.78 0.62 -6.66
C THR A 101 13.44 -0.08 -6.51
N PHE A 102 12.61 0.44 -5.62
CA PHE A 102 11.23 0.03 -5.46
C PHE A 102 10.33 1.25 -5.35
N GLN A 103 9.09 1.08 -5.79
CA GLN A 103 8.00 2.00 -5.54
C GLN A 103 6.73 1.17 -5.37
N ARG A 104 5.98 1.43 -4.31
CA ARG A 104 4.72 0.76 -4.02
C ARG A 104 3.69 1.78 -3.57
N VAL A 105 2.54 1.81 -4.24
CA VAL A 105 1.38 2.59 -3.83
C VAL A 105 0.35 1.65 -3.24
N ILE A 106 -0.11 1.94 -2.04
CA ILE A 106 -1.05 1.13 -1.27
C ILE A 106 -2.32 2.00 -1.03
N PRO A 107 -3.44 1.70 -1.70
CA PRO A 107 -4.72 2.34 -1.43
C PRO A 107 -5.22 1.96 -0.04
N LEU A 108 -5.93 2.89 0.61
CA LEU A 108 -6.47 2.73 1.95
C LEU A 108 -7.96 2.37 1.89
N PRO A 109 -8.46 1.55 2.83
CA PRO A 109 -9.86 1.13 2.86
C PRO A 109 -10.81 2.25 3.29
N ALA A 110 -10.29 3.27 3.97
CA ALA A 110 -11.02 4.43 4.45
C ALA A 110 -10.18 5.70 4.25
N ARG A 111 -10.85 6.86 4.24
CA ARG A 111 -10.16 8.15 4.21
C ARG A 111 -9.46 8.43 5.53
N ILE A 112 -8.23 8.90 5.46
CA ILE A 112 -7.40 9.22 6.63
C ILE A 112 -7.13 10.71 6.76
N ASP A 113 -6.87 11.15 7.99
CA ASP A 113 -6.29 12.46 8.28
C ASP A 113 -4.78 12.38 8.08
N ASN A 114 -4.30 12.87 6.94
CA ASN A 114 -2.88 12.80 6.57
C ASN A 114 -2.00 13.76 7.37
N GLN A 115 -2.57 14.71 8.12
CA GLN A 115 -1.82 15.64 8.97
C GLN A 115 -1.45 15.02 10.32
N SER A 116 -2.19 13.99 10.74
CA SER A 116 -2.02 13.32 12.04
C SER A 116 -1.36 11.94 11.93
N VAL A 117 -0.70 11.65 10.81
CA VAL A 117 -0.02 10.38 10.56
C VAL A 117 1.20 10.22 11.45
N GLN A 118 1.36 9.05 12.05
CA GLN A 118 2.55 8.67 12.80
C GLN A 118 3.32 7.58 12.05
N ALA A 119 4.63 7.72 11.98
CA ALA A 119 5.52 6.76 11.35
C ALA A 119 6.65 6.35 12.31
N GLU A 120 6.94 5.06 12.34
CA GLU A 120 8.09 4.49 13.04
C GLU A 120 8.79 3.52 12.09
N TYR A 121 10.11 3.65 11.95
CA TYR A 121 10.93 2.69 11.22
C TYR A 121 11.94 2.06 12.15
N LYS A 122 11.76 0.76 12.41
CA LYS A 122 12.57 0.02 13.38
C LYS A 122 12.72 -1.42 12.96
N ASP A 123 13.95 -1.93 13.05
CA ASP A 123 14.31 -3.32 12.74
C ASP A 123 13.90 -3.75 11.32
N GLY A 124 14.03 -2.84 10.35
CA GLY A 124 13.65 -3.08 8.96
C GLY A 124 12.14 -3.03 8.69
N ILE A 125 11.31 -2.68 9.67
CA ILE A 125 9.86 -2.59 9.53
C ILE A 125 9.41 -1.13 9.63
N LEU A 126 8.76 -0.63 8.58
CA LEU A 126 8.03 0.63 8.60
C LEU A 126 6.64 0.38 9.17
N ARG A 127 6.26 1.11 10.21
CA ARG A 127 4.93 1.10 10.83
C ARG A 127 4.32 2.47 10.66
N LEU A 128 3.13 2.51 10.06
CA LEU A 128 2.32 3.71 9.91
C LEU A 128 1.03 3.54 10.69
N THR A 129 0.70 4.54 11.50
CA THR A 129 -0.64 4.71 12.08
C THR A 129 -1.31 5.85 11.36
N LEU A 130 -2.42 5.54 10.69
CA LEU A 130 -3.14 6.43 9.79
C LEU A 130 -4.55 6.66 10.37
N PRO A 131 -4.76 7.72 11.17
CA PRO A 131 -6.06 8.00 11.77
C PRO A 131 -7.12 8.22 10.70
N LYS A 132 -8.28 7.61 10.84
CA LYS A 132 -9.42 7.87 9.95
C LYS A 132 -9.93 9.29 10.16
N VAL A 133 -10.44 9.92 9.10
CA VAL A 133 -11.19 11.17 9.26
C VAL A 133 -12.47 10.90 10.07
N GLU A 134 -12.96 11.91 10.82
CA GLU A 134 -14.14 11.75 11.69
C GLU A 134 -15.37 11.22 10.95
N GLU A 135 -15.57 11.62 9.69
CA GLU A 135 -16.68 11.15 8.84
C GLU A 135 -16.65 9.63 8.56
N GLU A 136 -15.48 8.99 8.68
CA GLU A 136 -15.29 7.55 8.41
C GLU A 136 -15.42 6.68 9.67
N LYS A 137 -15.31 7.24 10.88
CA LYS A 137 -15.28 6.47 12.14
C LYS A 137 -16.63 5.84 12.50
N HIS A 138 -17.74 6.38 11.98
CA HIS A 138 -19.10 5.97 12.36
C HIS A 138 -20.09 5.90 11.18
N LYS A 139 -19.69 5.29 10.06
CA LYS A 139 -20.60 5.07 8.92
C LYS A 139 -21.64 3.98 9.24
N VAL A 140 -22.69 4.35 9.98
CA VAL A 140 -23.91 3.54 10.11
C VAL A 140 -24.95 4.11 9.16
N VAL A 141 -25.27 3.36 8.11
CA VAL A 141 -26.35 3.72 7.18
C VAL A 141 -27.59 2.90 7.49
N LYS A 142 -28.69 3.57 7.83
CA LYS A 142 -29.99 2.91 7.99
C LYS A 142 -30.51 2.52 6.60
N VAL A 143 -30.65 1.23 6.35
CA VAL A 143 -31.26 0.72 5.11
C VAL A 143 -32.77 0.63 5.30
N ASN A 144 -33.53 1.31 4.43
CA ASN A 144 -34.97 1.14 4.36
C ASN A 144 -35.30 -0.09 3.53
N LEU A 145 -36.00 -1.05 4.12
CA LEU A 145 -36.59 -2.18 3.40
C LEU A 145 -37.97 -1.74 2.91
N GLY A 146 -38.15 -1.77 1.59
CA GLY A 146 -39.45 -1.59 0.92
C GLY A 146 -40.12 -2.93 0.65
#